data_AF-A0AA39E7Z3-F1
#
_entry.id   AF-A0AA39E7Z3-F1
#
_cell.length_a   1.000
_cell.length_b   1.000
_cell.length_c   1.000
_cell.angle_alpha   90.00
_cell.angle_beta   90.00
_cell.angle_gamma   90.00
#
_symmetry.space_group_name_H-M   'P 1'
#
loop_
_entity.id
_entity.type
_entity.pdbx_description
1 polymer ?
#
loop_
_entity_poly.entity_id
_entity_poly.type
_entity_poly.pdbx_seq_one_letter_code
_entity_poly.pdbx_strand_id
1 'polypeptide(L)'
;MFELLDKWVEQVGEENVIQVITDNHSSYVMAGRLLELKRPHLYWTPCAAYCLDLMLEDIGKLPNIKRTLERAISLNGYIYNRSGLLNMMRQFTGQRELLRSAKTRFATAFITLLRLHEQKNNLRKMFTSSDWSDSKWAKKQNGKTIGNIVLMSSFWNTIVFYLKFSGPLVRVLRLVDGEKKAPMGYIYEAMNRGKDTIVRSFNGNEEKYKEIFNIIDKRWEIQLHRPLHAVEYFLNPEIFYDKPKIEHDAEIMSDLYKCILRLTRDPAKQEKVVAEVSLYTNAKGLFGNELAIRTRKTRAPVEWWAAYGASTPNLQRFAMKVLNLTCSASGCERNWSIFENVSDQNNYK
;
A
#
# COMPACT_ATOMS: atom_id res chain seq x y z
N MET A 1 4.14 -26.14 -0.73
CA MET A 1 4.44 -24.73 -0.39
C MET A 1 5.15 -24.61 0.96
N PHE A 2 4.54 -25.07 2.06
CA PHE A 2 5.21 -25.07 3.38
C PHE A 2 6.60 -25.72 3.35
N GLU A 3 6.72 -26.94 2.84
CA GLU A 3 8.00 -27.66 2.72
C GLU A 3 9.06 -26.87 1.93
N LEU A 4 8.63 -26.11 0.91
CA LEU A 4 9.52 -25.27 0.12
C LEU A 4 10.07 -24.11 0.95
N LEU A 5 9.19 -23.37 1.63
CA LEU A 5 9.60 -22.26 2.49
C LEU A 5 10.50 -22.74 3.62
N ASP A 6 10.14 -23.86 4.24
CA ASP A 6 10.87 -24.45 5.34
C ASP A 6 12.28 -24.89 4.93
N LYS A 7 12.41 -25.57 3.78
CA LYS A 7 13.71 -25.94 3.20
C LYS A 7 14.59 -24.71 2.91
N TRP A 8 14.01 -23.63 2.42
CA TRP A 8 14.75 -22.38 2.19
C TRP A 8 15.27 -21.76 3.48
N VAL A 9 14.47 -21.79 4.56
CA VAL A 9 14.93 -21.32 5.87
C VAL A 9 16.09 -22.18 6.38
N GLU A 10 16.05 -23.50 6.18
CA GLU A 10 17.17 -24.39 6.55
C GLU A 10 18.45 -24.07 5.77
N GLN A 11 18.32 -23.81 4.47
CA GLN A 11 19.46 -23.48 3.61
C GLN A 11 20.14 -22.15 3.98
N VAL A 12 19.36 -21.15 4.38
CA VAL A 12 19.87 -19.84 4.81
C VAL A 12 20.41 -19.86 6.26
N GLY A 13 19.93 -20.80 7.07
CA GLY A 13 20.13 -20.84 8.51
C GLY A 13 19.06 -20.01 9.22
N GLU A 14 18.35 -20.64 10.16
CA GLU A 14 17.18 -20.03 10.81
C GLU A 14 17.54 -18.75 11.58
N GLU A 15 18.73 -18.70 12.17
CA GLU A 15 19.26 -17.53 12.87
C GLU A 15 19.47 -16.32 11.96
N ASN A 16 19.56 -16.53 10.65
CA ASN A 16 19.74 -15.49 9.64
C ASN A 16 18.41 -15.05 8.99
N VAL A 17 17.31 -15.75 9.27
CA VAL A 17 15.99 -15.43 8.70
C VAL A 17 15.12 -14.73 9.74
N ILE A 18 14.79 -13.47 9.48
CA ILE A 18 13.93 -12.66 10.37
C ILE A 18 12.48 -12.69 9.94
N GLN A 19 12.23 -12.68 8.63
CA GLN A 19 10.91 -12.53 8.05
C GLN A 19 10.81 -13.33 6.75
N VAL A 20 9.66 -13.98 6.54
CA VAL A 20 9.25 -14.57 5.28
C VAL A 20 7.98 -13.90 4.82
N ILE A 21 7.98 -13.40 3.57
CA ILE A 21 6.85 -12.69 2.97
C ILE A 21 6.28 -13.50 1.83
N THR A 22 4.97 -13.66 1.81
CA THR A 22 4.24 -14.32 0.72
C THR A 22 3.07 -13.46 0.26
N ASP A 23 2.47 -13.81 -0.88
CA ASP A 23 1.13 -13.31 -1.21
C ASP A 23 0.07 -13.79 -0.17
N ASN A 24 -1.17 -13.29 -0.31
CA ASN A 24 -2.26 -13.65 0.61
C ASN A 24 -3.23 -14.67 0.03
N HIS A 25 -2.84 -15.40 -1.02
CA HIS A 25 -3.63 -16.53 -1.46
C HIS A 25 -3.66 -17.60 -0.35
N SER A 26 -4.81 -18.26 -0.19
CA SER A 26 -5.11 -19.08 1.00
C SER A 26 -4.06 -20.16 1.28
N SER A 27 -3.50 -20.76 0.23
CA SER A 27 -2.42 -21.75 0.31
C SER A 27 -1.13 -21.20 0.93
N TYR A 28 -0.75 -19.96 0.59
CA TYR A 28 0.45 -19.31 1.14
C TYR A 28 0.23 -18.83 2.56
N VAL A 29 -0.97 -18.34 2.87
CA VAL A 29 -1.35 -17.98 4.24
C VAL A 29 -1.24 -19.19 5.16
N MET A 30 -1.75 -20.34 4.74
CA MET A 30 -1.65 -21.58 5.52
C MET A 30 -0.19 -22.02 5.68
N ALA A 31 0.59 -22.02 4.59
CA ALA A 31 2.00 -22.39 4.63
C ALA A 31 2.84 -21.47 5.52
N GLY A 32 2.61 -20.15 5.45
CA GLY A 32 3.30 -19.15 6.26
C GLY A 32 2.99 -19.28 7.75
N ARG A 33 1.73 -19.53 8.10
CA ARG A 33 1.33 -19.82 9.50
C ARG A 33 1.97 -21.09 10.04
N LEU A 34 2.02 -22.16 9.24
CA LEU A 34 2.71 -23.39 9.62
C LEU A 34 4.22 -23.17 9.82
N LEU A 35 4.83 -22.34 8.97
CA LEU A 35 6.24 -21.97 9.10
C LEU A 35 6.53 -21.21 10.39
N GLU A 36 5.71 -20.21 10.71
CA GLU A 36 5.83 -19.43 11.94
C GLU A 36 5.58 -20.28 13.20
N LEU A 37 4.73 -21.31 13.10
CA LEU A 37 4.52 -22.29 14.18
C LEU A 37 5.74 -23.20 14.38
N LYS A 38 6.34 -23.70 13.28
CA LYS A 38 7.54 -24.55 13.34
C LYS A 38 8.78 -23.76 13.80
N ARG A 39 8.89 -22.49 13.40
CA ARG A 39 10.06 -21.64 13.62
C ARG A 39 9.66 -20.39 14.41
N PRO A 40 9.64 -20.46 15.74
CA PRO A 40 9.04 -19.41 16.57
C PRO A 40 9.84 -18.11 16.59
N HIS A 41 11.07 -18.09 16.08
CA HIS A 41 12.01 -16.95 16.08
C HIS A 41 12.04 -16.13 14.79
N LEU A 42 11.16 -16.42 13.83
CA LEU A 42 10.95 -15.61 12.64
C LEU A 42 9.50 -15.14 12.57
N TYR A 43 9.23 -14.19 11.68
CA TYR A 43 7.86 -13.80 11.34
C TYR A 43 7.49 -14.30 9.94
N TRP A 44 6.26 -14.77 9.79
CA TRP A 44 5.62 -14.77 8.49
C TRP A 44 4.70 -13.54 8.39
N THR A 45 4.82 -12.80 7.29
CA THR A 45 3.95 -11.65 7.03
C THR A 45 3.36 -11.70 5.62
N PRO A 46 2.07 -11.38 5.45
CA PRO A 46 1.50 -11.19 4.13
C PRO A 46 2.07 -9.97 3.41
N CYS A 47 2.07 -10.00 2.08
CA CYS A 47 2.52 -8.89 1.24
C CYS A 47 1.63 -7.65 1.42
N ALA A 48 2.23 -6.53 1.83
CA ALA A 48 1.53 -5.27 2.07
C ALA A 48 0.86 -4.71 0.82
N ALA A 49 1.53 -4.76 -0.34
CA ALA A 49 0.95 -4.29 -1.59
C ALA A 49 -0.32 -5.07 -1.94
N TYR A 50 -0.27 -6.39 -1.77
CA TYR A 50 -1.43 -7.26 -2.00
C TYR A 50 -2.55 -7.01 -0.97
N CYS A 51 -2.23 -6.82 0.32
CA CYS A 51 -3.20 -6.42 1.35
C CYS A 51 -3.94 -5.13 0.98
N LEU A 52 -3.21 -4.10 0.54
CA LEU A 52 -3.78 -2.81 0.14
C LEU A 52 -4.67 -2.95 -1.10
N ASP A 53 -4.25 -3.73 -2.09
CA ASP A 53 -5.07 -4.05 -3.26
C ASP A 53 -6.37 -4.75 -2.85
N LEU A 54 -6.34 -5.69 -1.90
CA LEU A 54 -7.55 -6.34 -1.38
C LEU A 54 -8.47 -5.38 -0.62
N MET A 55 -7.93 -4.46 0.20
CA MET A 55 -8.73 -3.41 0.85
C MET A 55 -9.52 -2.62 -0.21
N LEU A 56 -8.81 -2.23 -1.25
CA LEU A 56 -9.30 -1.42 -2.34
C LEU A 56 -10.31 -2.18 -3.23
N GLU A 57 -10.10 -3.49 -3.44
CA GLU A 57 -11.06 -4.37 -4.10
C GLU A 57 -12.36 -4.51 -3.31
N ASP A 58 -12.28 -4.72 -2.00
CA ASP A 58 -13.45 -4.86 -1.14
C ASP A 58 -14.27 -3.58 -1.07
N ILE A 59 -13.61 -2.42 -0.96
CA ILE A 59 -14.30 -1.13 -1.08
C ILE A 59 -14.94 -0.99 -2.48
N GLY A 60 -14.27 -1.49 -3.52
CA GLY A 60 -14.79 -1.56 -4.89
C GLY A 60 -16.09 -2.37 -5.02
N LYS A 61 -16.34 -3.33 -4.13
CA LYS A 61 -17.55 -4.17 -4.11
C LYS A 61 -18.78 -3.47 -3.52
N LEU A 62 -18.60 -2.33 -2.83
CA LEU A 62 -19.73 -1.58 -2.27
C LEU A 62 -20.71 -1.17 -3.39
N PRO A 63 -22.04 -1.32 -3.22
CA PRO A 63 -22.99 -1.26 -4.32
C PRO A 63 -22.91 0.00 -5.20
N ASN A 64 -22.78 1.17 -4.58
CA ASN A 64 -22.69 2.44 -5.30
C ASN A 64 -21.36 2.59 -6.06
N ILE A 65 -20.28 2.09 -5.49
CA ILE A 65 -18.94 2.12 -6.10
C ILE A 65 -18.89 1.10 -7.25
N LYS A 66 -19.31 -0.14 -7.02
CA LYS A 66 -19.38 -1.20 -8.02
C LYS A 66 -20.16 -0.74 -9.26
N ARG A 67 -21.36 -0.19 -9.07
CA ARG A 67 -22.18 0.34 -10.16
C ARG A 67 -21.47 1.47 -10.93
N THR A 68 -20.70 2.31 -10.23
CA THR A 68 -19.95 3.40 -10.85
C THR A 68 -18.76 2.88 -11.66
N LEU A 69 -18.04 1.88 -11.15
CA LEU A 69 -16.96 1.19 -11.86
C LEU A 69 -17.49 0.51 -13.14
N GLU A 70 -18.59 -0.22 -13.06
CA GLU A 70 -19.23 -0.87 -14.21
C GLU A 70 -19.66 0.15 -15.28
N ARG A 71 -20.23 1.29 -14.86
CA ARG A 71 -20.59 2.41 -15.76
C ARG A 71 -19.36 3.01 -16.43
N ALA A 72 -18.26 3.20 -15.70
CA ALA A 72 -17.00 3.70 -16.25
C ALA A 72 -16.39 2.72 -17.26
N ILE A 73 -16.42 1.42 -16.97
CA ILE A 73 -15.99 0.37 -17.90
C ILE A 73 -16.85 0.40 -19.17
N SER A 74 -18.16 0.49 -19.02
CA SER A 74 -19.10 0.57 -20.15
C SER A 74 -18.86 1.81 -21.03
N LEU A 75 -18.71 2.99 -20.41
CA LEU A 75 -18.36 4.24 -21.10
C LEU A 75 -17.06 4.10 -21.90
N ASN A 76 -16.00 3.62 -21.26
CA ASN A 76 -14.71 3.46 -21.92
C ASN A 76 -14.78 2.41 -23.03
N GLY A 77 -15.34 1.23 -22.77
CA GLY A 77 -15.53 0.21 -23.81
C GLY A 77 -16.39 0.72 -24.97
N TYR A 78 -17.34 1.62 -24.71
CA TYR A 78 -18.13 2.23 -25.77
C TYR A 78 -17.29 3.16 -26.66
N ILE A 79 -16.43 3.98 -26.07
CA ILE A 79 -15.56 4.92 -26.79
C ILE A 79 -14.44 4.18 -27.54
N TYR A 80 -13.63 3.37 -26.83
CA TYR A 80 -12.40 2.81 -27.38
C TYR A 80 -12.62 1.72 -28.42
N ASN A 81 -13.75 1.00 -28.37
CA ASN A 81 -14.06 -0.02 -29.38
C ASN A 81 -14.59 0.59 -30.70
N ARG A 82 -14.60 1.92 -30.84
CA ARG A 82 -15.14 2.63 -32.00
C ARG A 82 -14.17 3.74 -32.40
N SER A 83 -13.34 3.48 -33.42
CA SER A 83 -12.32 4.42 -33.90
C SER A 83 -12.83 5.85 -34.12
N GLY A 84 -13.98 6.02 -34.76
CA GLY A 84 -14.57 7.35 -34.98
C GLY A 84 -15.00 8.05 -33.70
N LEU A 85 -15.50 7.32 -32.70
CA LEU A 85 -15.89 7.88 -31.41
C LEU A 85 -14.67 8.18 -30.53
N LEU A 86 -13.63 7.35 -30.60
CA LEU A 86 -12.33 7.60 -29.99
C LEU A 86 -11.70 8.89 -30.54
N ASN A 87 -11.72 9.08 -31.86
CA ASN A 87 -11.22 10.29 -32.50
C ASN A 87 -12.02 11.54 -32.09
N MET A 88 -13.34 11.43 -32.03
CA MET A 88 -14.19 12.50 -31.49
C MET A 88 -13.81 12.82 -30.04
N MET A 89 -13.68 11.82 -29.16
CA MET A 89 -13.25 12.03 -27.78
C MET A 89 -11.91 12.79 -27.71
N ARG A 90 -10.92 12.37 -28.51
CA ARG A 90 -9.61 13.02 -28.59
C ARG A 90 -9.68 14.49 -29.04
N GLN A 91 -10.60 14.85 -29.94
CA GLN A 91 -10.80 16.24 -30.33
C GLN A 91 -11.29 17.08 -29.14
N PHE A 92 -12.24 16.56 -28.35
CA PHE A 92 -12.79 17.27 -27.19
C PHE A 92 -11.84 17.28 -25.98
N THR A 93 -10.98 16.27 -25.82
CA THR A 93 -10.05 16.15 -24.69
C THR A 93 -8.65 16.71 -24.95
N GLY A 94 -8.38 17.20 -26.17
CA GLY A 94 -7.04 17.64 -26.56
C GLY A 94 -6.04 16.47 -26.60
N GLN A 95 -6.44 15.38 -27.24
CA GLN A 95 -5.67 14.13 -27.39
C GLN A 95 -5.38 13.40 -26.07
N ARG A 96 -6.08 13.72 -24.98
CA ARG A 96 -5.90 13.04 -23.69
C ARG A 96 -6.66 11.72 -23.66
N GLU A 97 -5.96 10.66 -23.33
CA GLU A 97 -6.53 9.34 -23.10
C GLU A 97 -7.22 9.24 -21.72
N LEU A 98 -8.32 8.50 -21.69
CA LEU A 98 -9.12 8.17 -20.50
C LEU A 98 -8.64 6.89 -19.80
N LEU A 99 -8.11 5.93 -20.56
CA LEU A 99 -7.61 4.65 -20.05
C LEU A 99 -6.08 4.70 -19.95
N ARG A 100 -5.55 4.19 -18.84
CA ARG A 100 -4.13 3.95 -18.68
C ARG A 100 -3.93 2.67 -17.88
N SER A 101 -3.24 1.71 -18.49
CA SER A 101 -2.87 0.45 -17.82
C SER A 101 -1.92 0.74 -16.65
N ALA A 102 -2.15 0.06 -15.53
CA ALA A 102 -1.25 -0.02 -14.40
C ALA A 102 -1.01 -1.48 -14.03
N LYS A 103 0.02 -1.71 -13.20
CA LYS A 103 0.40 -3.07 -12.78
C LYS A 103 -0.76 -3.83 -12.15
N THR A 104 -1.52 -3.16 -11.29
CA THR A 104 -2.67 -3.77 -10.61
C THR A 104 -3.98 -3.35 -11.27
N ARG A 105 -4.96 -4.26 -11.25
CA ARG A 105 -6.31 -3.99 -11.75
C ARG A 105 -6.93 -2.82 -10.99
N PHE A 106 -6.66 -2.71 -9.69
CA PHE A 106 -7.13 -1.61 -8.87
C PHE A 106 -6.49 -0.27 -9.28
N ALA A 107 -5.17 -0.21 -9.40
CA ALA A 107 -4.49 1.00 -9.84
C ALA A 107 -4.98 1.46 -11.23
N THR A 108 -5.29 0.52 -12.11
CA THR A 108 -5.90 0.80 -13.42
C THR A 108 -7.29 1.44 -13.26
N ALA A 109 -8.15 0.88 -12.39
CA ALA A 109 -9.47 1.44 -12.10
C ALA A 109 -9.37 2.87 -11.51
N PHE A 110 -8.49 3.08 -10.53
CA PHE A 110 -8.26 4.40 -9.93
C PHE A 110 -7.81 5.44 -10.96
N ILE A 111 -6.78 5.13 -11.75
CA ILE A 111 -6.25 6.07 -12.76
C ILE A 111 -7.32 6.35 -13.82
N THR A 112 -8.08 5.34 -14.23
CA THR A 112 -9.17 5.49 -15.19
C THR A 112 -10.25 6.44 -14.66
N LEU A 113 -10.71 6.26 -13.42
CA LEU A 113 -11.70 7.15 -12.81
C LEU A 113 -11.17 8.56 -12.60
N LEU A 114 -9.88 8.70 -12.25
CA LEU A 114 -9.23 10.00 -12.12
C LEU A 114 -9.22 10.74 -13.46
N ARG A 115 -8.83 10.08 -14.55
CA ARG A 115 -8.85 10.66 -15.90
C ARG A 115 -10.25 10.99 -16.38
N LEU A 116 -11.23 10.13 -16.13
CA LEU A 116 -12.62 10.43 -16.42
C LEU A 116 -13.08 11.69 -15.69
N HIS A 117 -12.74 11.83 -14.41
CA HIS A 117 -13.08 13.02 -13.62
C HIS A 117 -12.41 14.28 -14.19
N GLU A 118 -11.12 14.23 -14.50
CA GLU A 118 -10.39 15.35 -15.12
C GLU A 118 -10.99 15.76 -16.47
N GLN A 119 -11.49 14.80 -17.25
CA GLN A 119 -12.12 15.05 -18.55
C GLN A 119 -13.65 15.24 -18.47
N LYS A 120 -14.25 15.31 -17.27
CA LYS A 120 -15.70 15.40 -17.07
C LYS A 120 -16.36 16.46 -17.95
N ASN A 121 -15.83 17.68 -17.95
CA ASN A 121 -16.42 18.79 -18.70
C ASN A 121 -16.28 18.59 -20.21
N ASN A 122 -15.15 18.07 -20.67
CA ASN A 122 -14.91 17.79 -22.08
C ASN A 122 -15.80 16.65 -22.58
N LEU A 123 -15.95 15.59 -21.79
CA LEU A 123 -16.88 14.50 -22.07
C LEU A 123 -18.32 14.99 -22.10
N ARG A 124 -18.76 15.81 -21.14
CA ARG A 124 -20.12 16.38 -21.18
C ARG A 124 -20.34 17.22 -22.43
N LYS A 125 -19.39 18.08 -22.79
CA LYS A 125 -19.44 18.87 -24.03
C LYS A 125 -19.55 17.99 -25.27
N MET A 126 -18.72 16.94 -25.35
CA MET A 126 -18.76 15.96 -26.45
C MET A 126 -20.15 15.33 -26.55
N PHE A 127 -20.70 14.79 -25.46
CA PHE A 127 -21.99 14.10 -25.45
C PHE A 127 -23.21 15.04 -25.58
N THR A 128 -23.03 16.36 -25.58
CA THR A 128 -24.07 17.35 -25.87
C THR A 128 -23.81 18.12 -27.17
N SER A 129 -22.77 17.77 -27.93
CA SER A 129 -22.42 18.44 -29.18
C SER A 129 -23.29 17.98 -30.35
N SER A 130 -23.35 18.80 -31.40
CA SER A 130 -23.92 18.41 -32.70
C SER A 130 -23.21 17.19 -33.28
N ASP A 131 -21.88 17.14 -33.16
CA ASP A 131 -21.06 16.01 -33.64
C ASP A 131 -21.51 14.68 -33.03
N TRP A 132 -21.90 14.69 -31.75
CA TRP A 132 -22.49 13.53 -31.10
C TRP A 132 -23.94 13.30 -31.53
N SER A 133 -24.82 14.30 -31.44
CA SER A 133 -26.27 14.13 -31.70
C SER A 133 -26.56 13.62 -33.12
N ASP A 134 -25.76 14.08 -34.08
CA ASP A 134 -25.96 13.76 -35.50
C ASP A 134 -25.31 12.42 -35.86
N SER A 135 -24.42 11.92 -35.00
CA SER A 135 -23.70 10.67 -35.22
C SER A 135 -24.60 9.44 -35.20
N LYS A 136 -24.16 8.38 -35.91
CA LYS A 136 -24.78 7.05 -35.83
C LYS A 136 -24.66 6.40 -34.44
N TRP A 137 -23.74 6.87 -33.58
CA TRP A 137 -23.51 6.28 -32.26
C TRP A 137 -24.57 6.72 -31.26
N ALA A 138 -24.95 8.01 -31.27
CA ALA A 138 -26.00 8.55 -30.40
C ALA A 138 -27.37 7.90 -30.62
N LYS A 139 -27.66 7.49 -31.88
CA LYS A 139 -28.93 6.87 -32.26
C LYS A 139 -29.08 5.42 -31.73
N LYS A 140 -27.97 4.74 -31.42
CA LYS A 140 -28.00 3.36 -30.88
C LYS A 140 -28.44 3.35 -29.42
N GLN A 141 -29.15 2.29 -29.01
CA GLN A 141 -29.61 2.14 -27.62
C GLN A 141 -28.47 2.24 -26.61
N ASN A 142 -27.36 1.54 -26.84
CA ASN A 142 -26.18 1.65 -25.97
C ASN A 142 -25.61 3.08 -25.94
N GLY A 143 -25.65 3.81 -27.07
CA GLY A 143 -25.20 5.21 -27.12
C GLY A 143 -26.06 6.12 -26.25
N LYS A 144 -27.39 5.96 -26.28
CA LYS A 144 -28.32 6.65 -25.38
C LYS A 144 -28.02 6.35 -23.91
N THR A 145 -27.77 5.08 -23.58
CA THR A 145 -27.38 4.67 -22.21
C THR A 145 -26.09 5.36 -21.77
N ILE A 146 -25.06 5.39 -22.62
CA ILE A 146 -23.79 6.05 -22.28
C ILE A 146 -23.97 7.57 -22.14
N GLY A 147 -24.72 8.21 -23.04
CA GLY A 147 -25.05 9.63 -22.93
C GLY A 147 -25.72 9.95 -21.60
N ASN A 148 -26.69 9.13 -21.19
CA ASN A 148 -27.35 9.28 -19.88
C ASN A 148 -26.36 9.12 -18.72
N ILE A 149 -25.42 8.16 -18.78
CA ILE A 149 -24.38 8.00 -17.76
C ILE A 149 -23.50 9.25 -17.65
N VAL A 150 -23.06 9.81 -18.78
CA VAL A 150 -22.19 11.00 -18.83
C VAL A 150 -22.91 12.25 -18.32
N LEU A 151 -24.23 12.34 -18.48
CA LEU A 151 -25.01 13.49 -18.02
C LEU A 151 -25.50 13.34 -16.56
N MET A 152 -25.46 12.14 -16.00
CA MET A 152 -25.94 11.84 -14.67
C MET A 152 -25.02 12.41 -13.57
N SER A 153 -25.53 13.36 -12.77
CA SER A 153 -24.78 13.97 -11.67
C SER A 153 -24.29 12.96 -10.63
N SER A 154 -25.10 11.95 -10.31
CA SER A 154 -24.73 10.94 -9.31
C SER A 154 -23.53 10.08 -9.74
N PHE A 155 -23.33 9.85 -11.04
CA PHE A 155 -22.13 9.16 -11.55
C PHE A 155 -20.86 9.92 -11.17
N TRP A 156 -20.83 11.22 -11.49
CA TRP A 156 -19.67 12.07 -11.21
C TRP A 156 -19.45 12.28 -9.71
N ASN A 157 -20.52 12.45 -8.95
CA ASN A 157 -20.44 12.60 -7.49
C ASN A 157 -19.83 11.36 -6.84
N THR A 158 -20.23 10.16 -7.29
CA THR A 158 -19.64 8.90 -6.80
C THR A 158 -18.19 8.73 -7.26
N ILE A 159 -17.81 9.19 -8.46
CA ILE A 159 -16.39 9.22 -8.87
C ILE A 159 -15.56 10.09 -7.92
N VAL A 160 -16.04 11.30 -7.61
CA VAL A 160 -15.35 12.20 -6.66
C VAL A 160 -15.25 11.55 -5.28
N PHE A 161 -16.35 10.96 -4.79
CA PHE A 161 -16.36 10.20 -3.55
C PHE A 161 -15.32 9.07 -3.56
N TYR A 162 -15.26 8.29 -4.64
CA TYR A 162 -14.29 7.22 -4.82
C TYR A 162 -12.85 7.72 -4.75
N LEU A 163 -12.52 8.77 -5.51
CA LEU A 163 -11.17 9.33 -5.58
C LEU A 163 -10.70 9.88 -4.23
N LYS A 164 -11.61 10.40 -3.40
CA LYS A 164 -11.28 10.94 -2.07
C LYS A 164 -10.73 9.89 -1.11
N PHE A 165 -11.26 8.66 -1.11
CA PHE A 165 -10.73 7.60 -0.23
C PHE A 165 -9.63 6.77 -0.89
N SER A 166 -9.74 6.50 -2.19
CA SER A 166 -8.79 5.64 -2.90
C SER A 166 -7.46 6.35 -3.15
N GLY A 167 -7.46 7.67 -3.34
CA GLY A 167 -6.23 8.46 -3.53
C GLY A 167 -5.21 8.30 -2.40
N PRO A 168 -5.60 8.48 -1.12
CA PRO A 168 -4.75 8.20 0.04
C PRO A 168 -4.20 6.76 0.05
N LEU A 169 -5.05 5.75 -0.15
CA LEU A 169 -4.62 4.35 -0.14
C LEU A 169 -3.68 4.00 -1.31
N VAL A 170 -3.91 4.55 -2.50
CA VAL A 170 -3.00 4.42 -3.65
C VAL A 170 -1.63 5.05 -3.37
N ARG A 171 -1.55 6.11 -2.55
CA ARG A 171 -0.25 6.65 -2.11
C ARG A 171 0.47 5.68 -1.19
N VAL A 172 -0.24 5.02 -0.27
CA VAL A 172 0.36 3.97 0.57
C VAL A 172 0.81 2.78 -0.27
N LEU A 173 -0.02 2.35 -1.24
CA LEU A 173 0.33 1.27 -2.16
C LEU A 173 1.63 1.58 -2.92
N ARG A 174 1.75 2.80 -3.45
CA ARG A 174 2.97 3.25 -4.14
C ARG A 174 4.20 3.31 -3.24
N LEU A 175 4.03 3.59 -1.94
CA LEU A 175 5.12 3.57 -0.96
C LEU A 175 5.64 2.14 -0.79
N VAL A 176 4.74 1.18 -0.54
CA VAL A 176 5.13 -0.22 -0.28
C VAL A 176 5.60 -0.97 -1.53
N ASP A 177 5.17 -0.50 -2.71
CA ASP A 177 5.68 -0.94 -4.00
C ASP A 177 7.01 -0.25 -4.39
N GLY A 178 7.47 0.75 -3.66
CA GLY A 178 8.70 1.47 -3.98
C GLY A 178 9.95 0.67 -3.61
N GLU A 179 10.90 0.51 -4.53
CA GLU A 179 12.19 -0.16 -4.27
C GLU A 179 13.26 0.78 -3.68
N LYS A 180 13.04 2.10 -3.74
CA LYS A 180 14.09 3.10 -3.44
C LYS A 180 14.33 3.35 -1.94
N LYS A 181 13.39 3.00 -1.07
CA LYS A 181 13.48 3.14 0.39
C LYS A 181 12.81 1.94 1.03
N ALA A 182 13.38 1.36 2.09
CA ALA A 182 12.75 0.29 2.86
C ALA A 182 11.38 0.78 3.38
N PRO A 183 10.26 0.24 2.88
CA PRO A 183 8.93 0.79 3.14
C PRO A 183 8.39 0.42 4.52
N MET A 184 8.97 -0.61 5.15
CA MET A 184 8.46 -1.24 6.37
C MET A 184 8.48 -0.26 7.56
N GLY A 185 9.51 0.58 7.69
CA GLY A 185 9.57 1.67 8.68
C GLY A 185 8.62 2.86 8.46
N TYR A 186 7.82 2.84 7.38
CA TYR A 186 6.93 3.95 7.03
C TYR A 186 5.47 3.53 6.83
N ILE A 187 5.18 2.25 6.63
CA ILE A 187 3.83 1.78 6.26
C ILE A 187 2.77 2.09 7.32
N TYR A 188 3.09 1.91 8.60
CA TYR A 188 2.16 2.17 9.71
C TYR A 188 1.73 3.65 9.72
N GLU A 189 2.70 4.56 9.64
CA GLU A 189 2.42 6.00 9.56
C GLU A 189 1.71 6.38 8.27
N ALA A 190 2.07 5.76 7.14
CA ALA A 190 1.44 6.02 5.86
C ALA A 190 -0.05 5.63 5.89
N MET A 191 -0.40 4.54 6.58
CA MET A 191 -1.79 4.15 6.81
C MET A 191 -2.53 5.14 7.70
N ASN A 192 -1.91 5.57 8.81
CA ASN A 192 -2.48 6.62 9.68
C ASN A 192 -2.75 7.91 8.91
N ARG A 193 -1.75 8.44 8.19
CA ARG A 193 -1.90 9.62 7.31
C ARG A 193 -2.93 9.39 6.20
N GLY A 194 -3.02 8.15 5.71
CA GLY A 194 -4.04 7.71 4.77
C GLY A 194 -5.43 7.94 5.33
N LYS A 195 -5.74 7.35 6.48
CA LYS A 195 -7.02 7.52 7.20
C LYS A 195 -7.28 9.00 7.53
N ASP A 196 -6.30 9.74 8.06
CA ASP A 196 -6.44 11.17 8.33
C ASP A 196 -6.82 11.98 7.09
N THR A 197 -6.22 11.65 5.93
CA THR A 197 -6.56 12.33 4.69
C THR A 197 -7.99 12.02 4.23
N ILE A 198 -8.48 10.80 4.48
CA ILE A 198 -9.86 10.42 4.19
C ILE A 198 -10.82 11.25 5.08
N VAL A 199 -10.57 11.30 6.39
CA VAL A 199 -11.36 12.11 7.35
C VAL A 199 -11.43 13.57 6.89
N ARG A 200 -10.28 14.17 6.58
CA ARG A 200 -10.21 15.57 6.10
C ARG A 200 -10.96 15.76 4.78
N SER A 201 -10.89 14.81 3.86
CA SER A 201 -11.58 14.88 2.55
C SER A 201 -13.10 14.89 2.67
N PHE A 202 -13.63 14.43 3.80
CA PHE A 202 -15.06 14.41 4.13
C PHE A 202 -15.43 15.39 5.26
N ASN A 203 -14.54 16.33 5.59
CA ASN A 203 -14.75 17.33 6.65
C ASN A 203 -15.15 16.71 8.00
N GLY A 204 -14.59 15.53 8.33
CA GLY A 204 -14.90 14.82 9.57
C GLY A 204 -16.24 14.07 9.60
N ASN A 205 -17.07 14.13 8.55
CA ASN A 205 -18.36 13.42 8.52
C ASN A 205 -18.16 11.90 8.46
N GLU A 206 -18.26 11.25 9.62
CA GLU A 206 -18.03 9.82 9.83
C GLU A 206 -18.93 8.93 8.97
N GLU A 207 -20.20 9.29 8.79
CA GLU A 207 -21.16 8.50 8.00
C GLU A 207 -20.67 8.25 6.57
N LYS A 208 -19.84 9.14 6.02
CA LYS A 208 -19.28 9.02 4.67
C LYS A 208 -18.12 8.04 4.56
N TYR A 209 -17.39 7.78 5.64
CA TYR A 209 -16.19 6.95 5.60
C TYR A 209 -16.17 5.78 6.57
N LYS A 210 -17.17 5.65 7.46
CA LYS A 210 -17.26 4.56 8.44
C LYS A 210 -17.19 3.18 7.82
N GLU A 211 -17.99 2.92 6.78
CA GLU A 211 -17.98 1.63 6.10
C GLU A 211 -16.63 1.33 5.43
N ILE A 212 -15.98 2.36 4.88
CA ILE A 212 -14.65 2.26 4.29
C ILE A 212 -13.62 1.95 5.37
N PHE A 213 -13.70 2.60 6.52
CA PHE A 213 -12.81 2.36 7.66
C PHE A 213 -12.98 0.96 8.21
N ASN A 214 -14.22 0.45 8.33
CA ASN A 214 -14.46 -0.93 8.73
C ASN A 214 -13.75 -1.94 7.80
N ILE A 215 -13.72 -1.68 6.48
CA ILE A 215 -13.01 -2.54 5.53
C ILE A 215 -11.49 -2.42 5.71
N ILE A 216 -10.97 -1.19 5.81
CA ILE A 216 -9.54 -0.93 6.01
C ILE A 216 -9.07 -1.61 7.30
N ASP A 217 -9.75 -1.36 8.41
CA ASP A 217 -9.39 -1.82 9.74
C ASP A 217 -9.49 -3.35 9.83
N LYS A 218 -10.56 -3.94 9.27
CA LYS A 218 -10.67 -5.40 9.19
C LYS A 218 -9.51 -6.04 8.45
N ARG A 219 -9.10 -5.48 7.31
CA ARG A 219 -7.98 -6.00 6.51
C ARG A 219 -6.63 -5.71 7.17
N TRP A 220 -6.50 -4.57 7.82
CA TRP A 220 -5.33 -4.20 8.60
C TRP A 220 -5.12 -5.20 9.73
N GLU A 221 -6.09 -5.35 10.63
CA GLU A 221 -5.97 -6.21 11.82
C GLU A 221 -5.83 -7.70 11.47
N ILE A 222 -6.63 -8.20 10.52
CA ILE A 222 -6.68 -9.64 10.25
C ILE A 222 -5.52 -10.08 9.36
N GLN A 223 -5.08 -9.22 8.44
CA GLN A 223 -4.13 -9.61 7.40
C GLN A 223 -2.80 -8.89 7.58
N LEU A 224 -2.77 -7.56 7.42
CA LEU A 224 -1.53 -6.82 7.24
C LEU A 224 -0.74 -6.61 8.54
N HIS A 225 -1.38 -6.08 9.57
CA HIS A 225 -0.73 -5.67 10.81
C HIS A 225 -0.05 -6.84 11.50
N ARG A 226 1.18 -6.59 11.95
CA ARG A 226 2.04 -7.53 12.66
C ARG A 226 2.91 -6.71 13.59
N PRO A 227 3.39 -7.28 14.70
CA PRO A 227 4.24 -6.57 15.63
C PRO A 227 5.42 -5.84 14.96
N LEU A 228 6.02 -6.43 13.92
CA LEU A 228 7.08 -5.79 13.12
C LEU A 228 6.71 -4.38 12.62
N HIS A 229 5.49 -4.20 12.10
CA HIS A 229 5.05 -2.91 11.58
C HIS A 229 4.97 -1.84 12.69
N ALA A 230 4.56 -2.22 13.90
CA ALA A 230 4.51 -1.32 15.05
C ALA A 230 5.91 -0.97 15.57
N VAL A 231 6.79 -1.97 15.65
CA VAL A 231 8.17 -1.79 16.12
C VAL A 231 8.96 -0.87 15.21
N GLU A 232 8.81 -1.03 13.91
CA GLU A 232 9.54 -0.19 12.97
C GLU A 232 8.99 1.24 12.91
N TYR A 233 7.69 1.42 13.12
CA TYR A 233 7.08 2.72 13.36
C TYR A 233 7.66 3.40 14.61
N PHE A 234 7.83 2.65 15.70
CA PHE A 234 8.45 3.13 16.94
C PHE A 234 9.94 3.47 16.76
N LEU A 235 10.69 2.65 16.02
CA LEU A 235 12.14 2.83 15.82
C LEU A 235 12.48 3.81 14.69
N ASN A 236 11.51 4.33 13.95
CA ASN A 236 11.77 5.34 12.94
C ASN A 236 11.98 6.72 13.61
N PRO A 237 13.18 7.31 13.56
CA PRO A 237 13.48 8.55 14.28
C PRO A 237 12.74 9.77 13.70
N GLU A 238 12.38 9.77 12.40
CA GLU A 238 11.53 10.83 11.84
C GLU A 238 10.18 10.84 12.52
N ILE A 239 9.60 9.66 12.70
CA ILE A 239 8.23 9.48 13.18
C ILE A 239 8.16 9.59 14.69
N PHE A 240 9.00 8.84 15.39
CA PHE A 240 8.98 8.74 16.85
C PHE A 240 9.13 10.11 17.51
N TYR A 241 10.16 10.87 17.11
CA TYR A 241 10.44 12.16 17.71
C TYR A 241 9.48 13.27 17.26
N ASP A 242 8.77 13.11 16.14
CA ASP A 242 7.65 14.00 15.77
C ASP A 242 6.37 13.66 16.55
N LYS A 243 6.26 12.45 17.10
CA LYS A 243 5.05 11.93 17.77
C LYS A 243 5.41 11.22 19.08
N PRO A 244 5.81 11.97 20.13
CA PRO A 244 6.27 11.36 21.38
C PRO A 244 5.21 10.49 22.09
N LYS A 245 3.92 10.70 21.82
CA LYS A 245 2.83 9.87 22.35
C LYS A 245 2.93 8.38 21.98
N ILE A 246 3.73 8.02 20.98
CA ILE A 246 3.97 6.65 20.55
C ILE A 246 4.46 5.77 21.71
N GLU A 247 5.33 6.28 22.59
CA GLU A 247 5.87 5.49 23.71
C GLU A 247 4.84 5.19 24.82
N HIS A 248 3.70 5.88 24.79
CA HIS A 248 2.59 5.66 25.73
C HIS A 248 1.46 4.84 25.12
N ASP A 249 1.59 4.43 23.87
CA ASP A 249 0.63 3.54 23.22
C ASP A 249 0.87 2.09 23.66
N ALA A 250 -0.10 1.55 24.39
CA ALA A 250 0.01 0.22 24.99
C ALA A 250 0.13 -0.90 23.93
N GLU A 251 -0.48 -0.73 22.76
CA GLU A 251 -0.42 -1.71 21.68
C GLU A 251 0.97 -1.72 21.05
N ILE A 252 1.49 -0.54 20.72
CA ILE A 252 2.83 -0.40 20.13
C ILE A 252 3.91 -0.94 21.07
N MET A 253 3.82 -0.62 22.37
CA MET A 253 4.78 -1.11 23.36
C MET A 253 4.67 -2.63 23.58
N SER A 254 3.45 -3.17 23.59
CA SER A 254 3.23 -4.63 23.63
C SER A 254 3.88 -5.33 22.44
N ASP A 255 3.71 -4.78 21.24
CA ASP A 255 4.28 -5.32 20.02
C ASP A 255 5.81 -5.17 19.95
N LEU A 256 6.36 -4.08 20.50
CA LEU A 256 7.80 -3.92 20.71
C LEU A 256 8.37 -5.08 21.52
N TYR A 257 7.79 -5.38 22.68
CA TYR A 257 8.28 -6.46 23.52
C TYR A 257 8.10 -7.83 22.86
N LYS A 258 6.98 -8.09 22.17
CA LYS A 258 6.80 -9.34 21.40
C LYS A 258 7.90 -9.53 20.35
N CYS A 259 8.27 -8.49 19.61
CA CYS A 259 9.36 -8.58 18.63
C CYS A 259 10.72 -8.78 19.28
N ILE A 260 11.01 -8.10 20.39
CA ILE A 260 12.28 -8.28 21.11
C ILE A 260 12.40 -9.74 21.58
N LEU A 261 11.36 -10.27 22.24
CA LEU A 261 11.33 -11.65 22.73
C LEU A 261 11.46 -12.67 21.59
N ARG A 262 10.78 -12.42 20.46
CA ARG A 262 10.79 -13.32 19.31
C ARG A 262 12.13 -13.33 18.58
N LEU A 263 12.69 -12.16 18.27
CA LEU A 263 13.86 -12.02 17.37
C LEU A 263 15.20 -12.01 18.11
N THR A 264 15.19 -11.87 19.44
CA THR A 264 16.39 -11.93 20.28
C THR A 264 16.33 -13.20 21.13
N ARG A 265 17.01 -14.26 20.71
CA ARG A 265 16.92 -15.59 21.38
C ARG A 265 17.51 -15.64 22.80
N ASP A 266 18.48 -14.77 23.07
CA ASP A 266 19.22 -14.75 24.34
C ASP A 266 18.52 -13.80 25.35
N PRO A 267 18.01 -14.32 26.49
CA PRO A 267 17.33 -13.50 27.49
C PRO A 267 18.17 -12.35 28.04
N ALA A 268 19.48 -12.56 28.25
CA ALA A 268 20.36 -11.50 28.75
C ALA A 268 20.53 -10.37 27.72
N LYS A 269 20.39 -10.68 26.42
CA LYS A 269 20.36 -9.65 25.37
C LYS A 269 18.99 -8.97 25.30
N GLN A 270 17.89 -9.69 25.51
CA GLN A 270 16.54 -9.09 25.55
C GLN A 270 16.48 -7.99 26.62
N GLU A 271 16.95 -8.26 27.83
CA GLU A 271 16.99 -7.28 28.93
C GLU A 271 17.82 -6.04 28.56
N LYS A 272 18.96 -6.23 27.91
CA LYS A 272 19.81 -5.12 27.44
C LYS A 272 19.13 -4.29 26.36
N VAL A 273 18.49 -4.93 25.38
CA VAL A 273 17.71 -4.21 24.35
C VAL A 273 16.64 -3.37 25.01
N VAL A 274 15.87 -3.94 25.94
CA VAL A 274 14.80 -3.22 26.66
C VAL A 274 15.35 -2.06 27.49
N ALA A 275 16.44 -2.25 28.23
CA ALA A 275 17.07 -1.18 29.01
C ALA A 275 17.50 -0.01 28.13
N GLU A 276 18.05 -0.31 26.95
CA GLU A 276 18.52 0.66 25.97
C GLU A 276 17.39 1.44 25.26
N VAL A 277 16.14 0.92 25.23
CA VAL A 277 14.98 1.64 24.65
C VAL A 277 14.82 3.01 25.29
N SER A 278 14.96 3.11 26.62
CA SER A 278 14.83 4.37 27.35
C SER A 278 15.86 5.43 26.92
N LEU A 279 17.05 5.02 26.47
CA LEU A 279 18.07 5.95 25.99
C LEU A 279 17.66 6.55 24.64
N TYR A 280 17.09 5.73 23.76
CA TYR A 280 16.52 6.21 22.50
C TYR A 280 15.34 7.14 22.74
N THR A 281 14.34 6.73 23.51
CA THR A 281 13.11 7.54 23.66
C THR A 281 13.38 8.90 24.28
N ASN A 282 14.30 8.98 25.26
CA ASN A 282 14.70 10.22 25.91
C ASN A 282 15.78 11.02 25.14
N ALA A 283 16.14 10.61 23.91
CA ALA A 283 17.21 11.21 23.10
C ALA A 283 18.54 11.38 23.88
N LYS A 284 18.91 10.39 24.69
CA LYS A 284 20.16 10.42 25.47
C LYS A 284 21.36 10.00 24.63
N GLY A 285 22.55 10.43 25.05
CA GLY A 285 23.80 10.11 24.36
C GLY A 285 23.83 10.66 22.93
N LEU A 286 24.25 9.83 21.98
CA LEU A 286 24.37 10.24 20.57
C LEU A 286 23.02 10.60 19.91
N PHE A 287 21.89 10.11 20.44
CA PHE A 287 20.56 10.41 19.89
C PHE A 287 20.12 11.88 20.08
N GLY A 288 20.68 12.54 21.10
CA GLY A 288 20.47 13.97 21.39
C GLY A 288 21.52 14.88 20.75
N ASN A 289 22.50 14.31 20.03
CA ASN A 289 23.49 15.09 19.31
C ASN A 289 22.79 15.96 18.24
N GLU A 290 23.29 17.18 18.05
CA GLU A 290 22.69 18.13 17.11
C GLU A 290 22.63 17.60 15.67
N LEU A 291 23.67 16.88 15.22
CA LEU A 291 23.67 16.23 13.91
C LEU A 291 22.65 15.10 13.83
N ALA A 292 22.49 14.32 14.90
CA ALA A 292 21.48 13.27 14.98
C ALA A 292 20.08 13.88 14.83
N ILE A 293 19.78 14.95 15.57
CA ILE A 293 18.49 15.66 15.53
C ILE A 293 18.21 16.21 14.12
N ARG A 294 19.17 16.95 13.53
CA ARG A 294 19.02 17.55 12.20
C ARG A 294 18.80 16.52 11.09
N THR A 295 19.32 15.30 11.27
CA THR A 295 19.27 14.24 10.23
C THR A 295 18.14 13.24 10.39
N ARG A 296 17.29 13.34 11.43
CA ARG A 296 16.17 12.40 11.67
C ARG A 296 15.24 12.24 10.47
N LYS A 297 14.97 13.32 9.73
CA LYS A 297 14.04 13.35 8.58
C LYS A 297 14.71 13.22 7.21
N THR A 298 16.02 13.45 7.15
CA THR A 298 16.77 13.51 5.88
C THR A 298 17.55 12.25 5.62
N ARG A 299 17.89 11.49 6.66
CA ARG A 299 18.60 10.22 6.57
C ARG A 299 17.63 9.03 6.66
N ALA A 300 17.93 7.94 5.95
CA ALA A 300 17.15 6.73 6.07
C ALA A 300 17.25 6.16 7.50
N PRO A 301 16.16 5.62 8.09
CA PRO A 301 16.15 5.16 9.48
C PRO A 301 17.30 4.19 9.80
N VAL A 302 17.53 3.19 8.95
CA VAL A 302 18.60 2.19 9.16
C VAL A 302 20.00 2.83 9.21
N GLU A 303 20.26 3.83 8.36
CA GLU A 303 21.54 4.55 8.33
C GLU A 303 21.68 5.51 9.50
N TRP A 304 20.58 6.10 9.95
CA TRP A 304 20.55 6.95 11.14
C TRP A 304 20.89 6.14 12.39
N TRP A 305 20.31 4.94 12.53
CA TRP A 305 20.67 4.00 13.58
C TRP A 305 22.13 3.54 13.48
N ALA A 306 22.65 3.26 12.29
CA ALA A 306 24.05 2.92 12.09
C ALA A 306 24.99 4.05 12.57
N ALA A 307 24.63 5.31 12.31
CA ALA A 307 25.45 6.47 12.66
C ALA A 307 25.38 6.87 14.15
N TYR A 308 24.19 6.80 14.76
CA TYR A 308 23.95 7.39 16.09
C TYR A 308 23.53 6.37 17.16
N GLY A 309 23.37 5.09 16.81
CA GLY A 309 23.01 4.02 17.74
C GLY A 309 24.16 3.47 18.57
N ALA A 310 25.40 3.96 18.42
CA ALA A 310 26.56 3.37 19.10
C ALA A 310 26.48 3.42 20.64
N SER A 311 25.69 4.35 21.21
CA SER A 311 25.41 4.41 22.65
C SER A 311 24.47 3.31 23.14
N THR A 312 23.83 2.56 22.23
CA THR A 312 22.89 1.47 22.51
C THR A 312 23.17 0.28 21.59
N PRO A 313 24.29 -0.43 21.76
CA PRO A 313 24.74 -1.43 20.80
C PRO A 313 23.77 -2.61 20.59
N ASN A 314 22.96 -2.96 21.60
CA ASN A 314 21.99 -4.05 21.48
C ASN A 314 20.75 -3.59 20.70
N LEU A 315 20.20 -2.44 21.08
CA LEU A 315 19.07 -1.82 20.41
C LEU A 315 19.43 -1.38 18.99
N GLN A 316 20.63 -0.87 18.74
CA GLN A 316 21.10 -0.52 17.40
C GLN A 316 21.07 -1.72 16.47
N ARG A 317 21.63 -2.87 16.90
CA ARG A 317 21.60 -4.11 16.11
C ARG A 317 20.17 -4.58 15.87
N PHE A 318 19.31 -4.49 16.88
CA PHE A 318 17.91 -4.85 16.77
C PHE A 318 17.16 -3.92 15.78
N ALA A 319 17.31 -2.61 15.93
CA ALA A 319 16.69 -1.60 15.08
C ALA A 319 17.13 -1.71 13.63
N MET A 320 18.44 -1.86 13.38
CA MET A 320 18.95 -2.05 12.03
C MET A 320 18.42 -3.35 11.39
N LYS A 321 18.28 -4.42 12.19
CA LYS A 321 17.75 -5.71 11.73
C LYS A 321 16.29 -5.59 11.27
N VAL A 322 15.43 -4.88 12.01
CA VAL A 322 14.00 -4.74 11.66
C VAL A 322 13.77 -3.64 10.62
N LEU A 323 14.42 -2.48 10.72
CA LEU A 323 14.21 -1.36 9.78
C LEU A 323 14.74 -1.63 8.36
N ASN A 324 15.56 -2.67 8.19
CA ASN A 324 16.05 -3.10 6.87
C ASN A 324 15.13 -4.13 6.20
N LEU A 325 14.01 -4.48 6.82
CA LEU A 325 13.02 -5.38 6.25
C LEU A 325 12.21 -4.70 5.15
N THR A 326 11.62 -5.52 4.29
CA THR A 326 10.62 -5.08 3.31
C THR A 326 9.23 -5.50 3.80
N CYS A 327 8.19 -4.82 3.33
CA CYS A 327 6.80 -5.20 3.61
C CYS A 327 6.10 -5.81 2.39
N SER A 328 6.76 -5.87 1.23
CA SER A 328 6.14 -6.30 -0.02
C SER A 328 6.97 -7.34 -0.78
N ALA A 329 6.28 -8.36 -1.28
CA ALA A 329 6.82 -9.34 -2.22
C ALA A 329 6.86 -8.81 -3.68
N SER A 330 6.19 -7.69 -3.97
CA SER A 330 6.04 -7.15 -5.33
C SER A 330 7.36 -6.68 -5.98
N GLY A 331 8.40 -6.42 -5.17
CA GLY A 331 9.76 -6.18 -5.67
C GLY A 331 10.38 -7.44 -6.27
N CYS A 332 10.12 -8.62 -5.66
CA CYS A 332 10.57 -9.89 -6.20
C CYS A 332 9.84 -10.18 -7.52
N GLU A 333 8.51 -10.04 -7.58
CA GLU A 333 7.70 -10.31 -8.79
C GLU A 333 8.16 -9.52 -10.03
N ARG A 334 8.72 -8.32 -9.85
CA ARG A 334 9.30 -7.53 -10.95
C ARG A 334 10.60 -8.13 -11.46
N ASN A 335 11.46 -8.58 -10.56
CA ASN A 335 12.70 -9.25 -10.95
C ASN A 335 12.34 -10.56 -11.66
N TRP A 336 11.41 -11.35 -11.11
CA TRP A 336 10.95 -12.61 -11.72
C TRP A 336 10.28 -12.39 -13.09
N SER A 337 9.43 -11.38 -13.28
CA SER A 337 8.84 -11.09 -14.61
C SER A 337 9.89 -10.65 -15.65
N ILE A 338 11.00 -10.03 -15.23
CA ILE A 338 12.14 -9.77 -16.11
C ILE A 338 12.87 -11.09 -16.46
N PHE A 339 13.05 -11.99 -15.48
CA PHE A 339 13.68 -13.29 -15.69
C PHE A 339 12.81 -14.28 -16.47
N GLU A 340 11.49 -14.28 -16.30
CA GLU A 340 10.53 -15.09 -17.07
C GLU A 340 10.58 -14.74 -18.56
N ASN A 341 10.67 -13.45 -18.89
CA ASN A 341 10.89 -12.98 -20.26
C ASN A 341 12.23 -13.47 -20.87
N VAL A 342 13.22 -13.80 -20.03
CA VAL A 342 14.52 -14.34 -20.45
C VAL A 342 14.49 -15.88 -20.53
N SER A 343 13.78 -16.57 -19.64
CA SER A 343 13.62 -18.02 -19.69
C SER A 343 12.68 -18.47 -20.83
N ASP A 344 11.65 -17.69 -21.15
CA ASP A 344 10.74 -17.99 -22.26
C ASP A 344 11.40 -17.79 -23.65
N GLN A 345 12.43 -16.95 -23.75
CA GLN A 345 13.26 -16.83 -24.97
C GLN A 345 14.21 -18.02 -25.17
N ASN A 346 14.52 -18.78 -24.12
CA ASN A 346 15.40 -19.95 -24.20
C ASN A 346 14.64 -21.27 -24.47
N ASN A 347 13.30 -21.25 -24.51
CA ASN A 347 12.46 -22.41 -24.88
C ASN A 347 12.10 -22.46 -26.39
N TYR A 348 12.71 -21.62 -27.21
CA TYR A 348 12.64 -21.65 -28.68
C TYR A 348 14.03 -21.80 -29.32
N LYS A 349 14.78 -22.84 -28.94
CA LYS A 349 15.94 -23.31 -29.69
C LYS A 349 15.93 -24.82 -29.86
#